data_AF-A0A1V1WTI3-F1
#
_entry.id   AF-A0A1V1WTI3-F1
#
_cell.length_a   1.000
_cell.length_b   1.000
_cell.length_c   1.000
_cell.angle_alpha   90.00
_cell.angle_beta   90.00
_cell.angle_gamma   90.00
#
_symmetry.space_group_name_H-M   'P 1'
#
loop_
_entity.id
_entity.type
_entity.pdbx_description
1 polymer ?
#
loop_
_entity_poly.entity_id
_entity_poly.type
_entity_poly.pdbx_seq_one_letter_code
_entity_poly.pdbx_strand_id
1 'polypeptide(L)'
;MEDRAIESNKWCFDGLERPWLRRQVETHLVFGPISRTVSFAWLVLCCGIAAVFYTLFSTDMFSGLKIGQIVDKLIFVIVPILLLKFPKFQQAAIGWIVTKFSLGLIALLFMTVASLLSLVKGQSDALPNFLVGVIWLPGFEFIPAVTRKQRYLSLARIILSIPVVYLGIQSGHWRW
;
A
#
# COMPACT_ATOMS: atom_id res chain seq x y z
N MET A 1 -2.19 -33.25 14.57
CA MET A 1 -2.35 -31.78 14.62
C MET A 1 -1.50 -31.09 13.55
N GLU A 2 -0.31 -31.61 13.22
CA GLU A 2 0.50 -31.16 12.08
C GLU A 2 -0.19 -31.25 10.71
N ASP A 3 -0.92 -32.34 10.43
CA ASP A 3 -1.55 -32.53 9.10
C ASP A 3 -2.60 -31.45 8.76
N ARG A 4 -3.35 -30.97 9.78
CA ARG A 4 -4.31 -29.87 9.59
C ARG A 4 -3.62 -28.53 9.33
N ALA A 5 -2.42 -28.32 9.88
CA ALA A 5 -1.65 -27.10 9.64
C ALA A 5 -1.03 -27.09 8.24
N ILE A 6 -0.60 -28.26 7.75
CA ILE A 6 -0.09 -28.43 6.38
C ILE A 6 -1.22 -28.23 5.36
N GLU A 7 -2.40 -28.79 5.59
CA GLU A 7 -3.57 -28.54 4.74
C GLU A 7 -3.98 -27.06 4.75
N SER A 8 -4.11 -26.44 5.92
CA SER A 8 -4.47 -25.02 6.05
C SER A 8 -3.50 -24.09 5.29
N ASN A 9 -2.20 -24.36 5.38
CA ASN A 9 -1.19 -23.62 4.63
C ASN A 9 -1.40 -23.79 3.11
N LYS A 10 -1.68 -25.00 2.64
CA LYS A 10 -1.90 -25.29 1.23
C LYS A 10 -3.09 -24.49 0.65
N TRP A 11 -4.20 -24.40 1.38
CA TRP A 11 -5.37 -23.59 0.98
C TRP A 11 -5.05 -22.09 0.84
N CYS A 12 -4.20 -21.55 1.72
CA CYS A 12 -3.81 -20.15 1.70
C CYS A 12 -2.92 -19.83 0.47
N PHE A 13 -1.99 -20.73 0.15
CA PHE A 13 -1.09 -20.56 -1.00
C PHE A 13 -1.77 -20.82 -2.35
N ASP A 14 -2.68 -21.79 -2.43
CA ASP A 14 -3.49 -22.03 -3.64
C ASP A 14 -4.41 -20.82 -3.95
N GLY A 15 -4.81 -20.07 -2.92
CA GLY A 15 -5.53 -18.80 -3.07
C GLY A 15 -4.73 -17.72 -3.82
N LEU A 16 -3.41 -17.68 -3.64
CA LEU A 16 -2.53 -16.70 -4.28
C LEU A 16 -2.28 -17.00 -5.76
N GLU A 17 -2.46 -18.24 -6.20
CA GLU A 17 -2.22 -18.67 -7.59
C GLU A 17 -3.46 -18.60 -8.49
N ARG A 18 -4.58 -18.10 -7.96
CA ARG A 18 -5.83 -18.02 -8.72
C ARG A 18 -5.66 -17.21 -10.01
N PRO A 19 -6.23 -17.65 -11.16
CA PRO A 19 -6.05 -17.00 -12.46
C PRO A 19 -6.47 -15.52 -12.49
N TRP A 20 -7.48 -15.14 -11.70
CA TRP A 20 -7.94 -13.76 -11.61
C TRP A 20 -6.90 -12.86 -10.93
N LEU A 21 -6.28 -13.32 -9.83
CA LEU A 21 -5.28 -12.57 -9.08
C LEU A 21 -4.00 -12.43 -9.89
N ARG A 22 -3.59 -13.50 -10.58
CA ARG A 22 -2.46 -13.45 -11.50
C ARG A 22 -2.64 -12.37 -12.56
N ARG A 23 -3.81 -12.31 -13.20
CA ARG A 23 -4.11 -11.25 -14.18
C ARG A 23 -4.07 -9.86 -13.56
N GLN A 24 -4.56 -9.68 -12.34
CA GLN A 24 -4.54 -8.39 -11.63
C GLN A 24 -3.11 -7.93 -11.37
N VAL A 25 -2.27 -8.80 -10.81
CA VAL A 25 -0.87 -8.47 -10.49
C VAL A 25 -0.07 -8.19 -11.76
N GLU A 26 -0.20 -9.01 -12.80
CA GLU A 26 0.56 -8.89 -14.04
C GLU A 26 0.18 -7.67 -14.89
N THR A 27 -1.08 -7.22 -14.82
CA THR A 27 -1.56 -6.04 -15.58
C THR A 27 -1.42 -4.73 -14.81
N HIS A 28 -0.99 -4.80 -13.55
CA HIS A 28 -0.78 -3.63 -12.71
C HIS A 28 0.47 -2.84 -13.16
N LEU A 29 0.39 -1.51 -13.09
CA LEU A 29 1.46 -0.61 -13.53
C LEU A 29 2.80 -0.88 -12.81
N VAL A 30 2.76 -1.01 -11.48
CA VAL A 30 3.96 -1.20 -10.63
C VAL A 30 4.26 -2.69 -10.37
N PHE A 31 3.30 -3.45 -9.84
CA PHE A 31 3.48 -4.87 -9.50
C PHE A 31 3.70 -5.78 -10.71
N GLY A 32 3.20 -5.44 -11.91
CA GLY A 32 3.40 -6.22 -13.12
C GLY A 32 4.88 -6.38 -13.48
N PRO A 33 5.62 -5.28 -13.71
CA PRO A 33 7.06 -5.31 -13.91
C PRO A 33 7.81 -6.01 -12.77
N ILE A 34 7.50 -5.68 -11.50
CA ILE A 34 8.18 -6.25 -10.34
C ILE A 34 8.01 -7.77 -10.32
N SER A 35 6.79 -8.30 -10.50
CA SER A 35 6.52 -9.74 -10.49
C SER A 35 7.35 -10.54 -11.51
N ARG A 36 7.83 -9.88 -12.58
CA ARG A 36 8.59 -10.49 -13.68
C ARG A 36 10.10 -10.33 -13.52
N THR A 37 10.56 -9.20 -12.97
CA THR A 37 12.00 -8.84 -13.00
C THR A 37 12.70 -9.04 -11.66
N VAL A 38 12.08 -8.66 -10.54
CA VAL A 38 12.76 -8.55 -9.24
C VAL A 38 11.92 -9.16 -8.13
N SER A 39 12.56 -9.84 -7.16
CA SER A 39 11.83 -10.33 -5.99
C SER A 39 11.33 -9.14 -5.17
N PHE A 40 10.01 -9.03 -5.00
CA PHE A 40 9.40 -7.94 -4.22
C PHE A 40 9.97 -7.88 -2.79
N ALA A 41 10.26 -9.03 -2.17
CA ALA A 41 10.87 -9.10 -0.85
C ALA A 41 12.23 -8.39 -0.77
N TRP A 42 13.08 -8.47 -1.81
CA TRP A 42 14.36 -7.77 -1.83
C TRP A 42 14.19 -6.26 -1.85
N LEU A 43 13.21 -5.74 -2.61
CA LEU A 43 12.91 -4.31 -2.65
C LEU A 43 12.49 -3.80 -1.26
N VAL A 44 11.56 -4.51 -0.61
CA VAL A 44 11.10 -4.14 0.74
C VAL A 44 12.24 -4.26 1.75
N LEU A 45 13.07 -5.31 1.67
CA LEU A 45 14.21 -5.50 2.56
C LEU A 45 15.23 -4.37 2.43
N CYS A 46 15.58 -3.96 1.20
CA CYS A 46 16.48 -2.84 0.97
C CYS A 46 15.93 -1.54 1.59
N CYS A 47 14.64 -1.25 1.38
CA CYS A 47 13.99 -0.10 1.99
C CYS A 47 13.95 -0.17 3.52
N GLY A 48 13.65 -1.35 4.09
CA GLY A 48 13.63 -1.57 5.53
C GLY A 48 15.00 -1.36 6.17
N ILE A 49 16.05 -1.94 5.57
CA ILE A 49 17.44 -1.74 6.00
C ILE A 49 17.81 -0.26 5.94
N ALA A 50 17.58 0.41 4.81
CA ALA A 50 17.86 1.84 4.67
C ALA A 50 17.12 2.69 5.72
N ALA A 51 15.86 2.36 6.01
CA ALA A 51 15.07 3.05 7.03
C ALA A 51 15.61 2.86 8.45
N VAL A 52 16.11 1.66 8.80
CA VAL A 52 16.76 1.38 10.08
C VAL A 52 18.07 2.16 10.19
N PHE A 53 18.91 2.12 9.14
CA PHE A 53 20.15 2.91 9.06
C PHE A 53 19.85 4.40 9.26
N TYR A 54 18.87 4.95 8.54
CA TYR A 54 18.49 6.35 8.70
C TYR A 54 18.12 6.71 10.14
N THR A 55 17.33 5.88 10.84
CA THR A 55 17.01 6.13 12.26
C THR A 55 18.25 6.07 13.14
N LEU A 56 19.13 5.09 12.91
CA LEU A 56 20.35 4.92 13.70
C LEU A 56 21.26 6.15 13.61
N PHE A 57 21.36 6.76 12.43
CA PHE A 57 22.21 7.93 12.19
C PHE A 57 21.52 9.28 12.40
N SER A 58 20.20 9.32 12.59
CA SER A 58 19.50 10.55 12.96
C SER A 58 19.87 10.96 14.39
N THR A 59 20.38 12.19 14.52
CA THR A 59 20.81 12.83 15.77
C THR A 59 19.67 13.54 16.51
N ASP A 60 18.54 13.76 15.84
CA ASP A 60 17.51 14.72 16.26
C ASP A 60 16.47 14.11 17.22
N MET A 61 16.68 12.88 17.70
CA MET A 61 15.68 12.15 18.48
C MET A 61 16.20 11.69 19.84
N PHE A 62 15.37 11.87 20.87
CA PHE A 62 15.59 11.32 22.21
C PHE A 62 15.79 9.80 22.17
N SER A 63 16.75 9.30 22.95
CA SER A 63 17.21 7.90 22.91
C SER A 63 16.09 6.86 23.10
N GLY A 64 15.08 7.13 23.93
CA GLY A 64 13.94 6.21 24.13
C GLY A 64 13.01 6.10 22.91
N LEU A 65 12.68 7.23 22.27
CA LEU A 65 11.89 7.27 21.04
C LEU A 65 12.63 6.60 19.88
N LYS A 66 13.96 6.75 19.84
CA LYS A 66 14.82 6.14 18.84
C LYS A 66 14.76 4.61 18.87
N ILE A 67 14.77 4.00 20.06
CA ILE A 67 14.63 2.54 20.21
C ILE A 67 13.27 2.06 19.70
N GLY A 68 12.18 2.73 20.10
CA GLY A 68 10.83 2.38 19.64
C GLY A 68 10.70 2.40 18.11
N GLN A 69 11.25 3.43 17.46
CA GLN A 69 11.23 3.51 16.00
C GLN A 69 12.10 2.46 15.31
N ILE A 70 13.23 2.06 15.90
CA ILE A 70 14.05 0.96 15.36
C ILE A 70 13.25 -0.34 15.42
N VAL A 71 12.59 -0.63 16.55
CA VAL A 71 11.77 -1.83 16.72
C VAL A 71 10.63 -1.88 15.70
N ASP A 72 9.93 -0.76 15.50
CA ASP A 72 8.87 -0.66 14.48
C ASP A 72 9.42 -0.94 13.07
N LYS A 73 10.58 -0.36 12.74
CA LYS A 73 11.23 -0.55 11.44
C LYS A 73 11.79 -1.96 11.22
N LEU A 74 12.11 -2.70 12.27
CA LEU A 74 12.56 -4.10 12.16
C LEU A 74 11.48 -5.00 11.56
N ILE A 75 10.19 -4.66 11.69
CA ILE A 75 9.10 -5.38 11.02
C ILE A 75 9.32 -5.39 9.50
N PHE A 76 9.74 -4.25 8.94
CA PHE A 76 10.07 -4.11 7.51
C PHE A 76 11.36 -4.81 7.09
N VAL A 77 12.11 -5.41 8.03
CA VAL A 77 13.26 -6.27 7.76
C VAL A 77 12.86 -7.75 7.91
N ILE A 78 12.19 -8.10 9.00
CA ILE A 78 11.81 -9.49 9.32
C ILE A 78 10.78 -10.03 8.33
N VAL A 79 9.72 -9.26 8.04
CA VAL A 79 8.64 -9.69 7.14
C VAL A 79 9.16 -10.04 5.73
N PRO A 80 9.97 -9.19 5.06
CA PRO A 80 10.52 -9.57 3.77
C PRO A 80 11.49 -10.75 3.81
N ILE A 81 12.24 -10.96 4.90
CA ILE A 81 13.06 -12.18 5.05
C ILE A 81 12.18 -13.44 5.02
N LEU A 82 11.02 -13.41 5.69
CA LEU A 82 10.05 -14.50 5.62
C LEU A 82 9.46 -14.64 4.21
N LEU A 83 9.19 -13.52 3.52
CA LEU A 83 8.67 -13.53 2.15
C LEU A 83 9.63 -14.14 1.13
N LEU A 84 10.95 -14.10 1.36
CA LEU A 84 11.96 -14.70 0.47
C LEU A 84 11.79 -16.22 0.32
N LYS A 85 11.08 -16.88 1.24
CA LYS A 85 10.75 -18.31 1.14
C LYS A 85 9.71 -18.63 0.05
N PHE A 86 9.00 -17.62 -0.45
CA PHE A 86 7.94 -17.79 -1.46
C PHE A 86 8.41 -17.46 -2.88
N PRO A 87 7.77 -18.02 -3.92
CA PRO A 87 7.99 -17.63 -5.31
C PRO A 87 7.78 -16.13 -5.55
N LYS A 88 8.55 -15.55 -6.48
CA LYS A 88 8.50 -14.11 -6.84
C LYS A 88 7.07 -13.59 -7.08
N PHE A 89 6.26 -14.38 -7.78
CA PHE A 89 4.87 -14.03 -8.05
C PHE A 89 4.04 -13.93 -6.77
N GLN A 90 4.14 -14.91 -5.87
CA GLN A 90 3.41 -14.90 -4.60
C GLN A 90 3.82 -13.71 -3.73
N GLN A 91 5.11 -13.35 -3.72
CA GLN A 91 5.58 -12.14 -3.04
C GLN A 91 4.93 -10.87 -3.60
N ALA A 92 4.88 -10.73 -4.93
CA ALA A 92 4.25 -9.59 -5.58
C ALA A 92 2.72 -9.56 -5.36
N ALA A 93 2.06 -10.73 -5.32
CA ALA A 93 0.65 -10.85 -5.02
C ALA A 93 0.33 -10.41 -3.58
N ILE A 94 1.12 -10.84 -2.61
CA ILE A 94 0.99 -10.39 -1.21
C ILE A 94 1.20 -8.88 -1.12
N GLY A 95 2.26 -8.35 -1.75
CA GLY A 95 2.51 -6.91 -1.80
C GLY A 95 1.36 -6.11 -2.42
N TRP A 96 0.77 -6.64 -3.50
CA TRP A 96 -0.40 -6.05 -4.13
C TRP A 96 -1.62 -6.05 -3.19
N ILE A 97 -1.93 -7.17 -2.53
CA ILE A 97 -3.06 -7.28 -1.58
C ILE A 97 -2.88 -6.27 -0.44
N VAL A 98 -1.70 -6.26 0.18
CA VAL A 98 -1.37 -5.34 1.29
C VAL A 98 -1.55 -3.90 0.83
N THR A 99 -1.02 -3.54 -0.35
CA THR A 99 -1.14 -2.19 -0.89
C THR A 99 -2.60 -1.79 -1.15
N LYS A 100 -3.42 -2.69 -1.71
CA LYS A 100 -4.84 -2.40 -1.95
C LYS A 100 -5.62 -2.23 -0.65
N PHE A 101 -5.34 -3.08 0.34
CA PHE A 101 -5.98 -2.98 1.64
C PHE A 101 -5.59 -1.69 2.37
N SER A 102 -4.29 -1.38 2.44
CA SER A 102 -3.78 -0.16 3.06
C SER A 102 -4.30 1.11 2.37
N LEU A 103 -4.26 1.16 1.03
CA LEU A 103 -4.82 2.29 0.28
C LEU A 103 -6.34 2.41 0.46
N GLY A 104 -7.07 1.30 0.49
CA GLY A 104 -8.50 1.29 0.78
C GLY A 104 -8.82 1.83 2.16
N LEU A 105 -8.06 1.43 3.19
CA LEU A 105 -8.23 1.94 4.54
C LEU A 105 -7.91 3.43 4.64
N ILE A 106 -6.79 3.86 4.04
CA ILE A 106 -6.42 5.29 3.99
C ILE A 106 -7.50 6.09 3.27
N ALA A 107 -7.97 5.62 2.11
CA ALA A 107 -9.05 6.25 1.36
C ALA A 107 -10.32 6.41 2.21
N LEU A 108 -10.71 5.38 2.97
CA LEU A 108 -11.84 5.44 3.89
C LEU A 108 -11.63 6.47 5.01
N LEU A 109 -10.42 6.54 5.58
CA LEU A 109 -10.09 7.54 6.60
C LEU A 109 -10.15 8.97 6.05
N PHE A 110 -9.69 9.18 4.82
CA PHE A 110 -9.80 10.46 4.14
C PHE A 110 -11.26 10.85 3.86
N MET A 111 -12.06 9.89 3.39
CA MET A 111 -13.49 10.10 3.12
C MET A 111 -14.31 10.34 4.37
N THR A 112 -13.98 9.71 5.50
CA THR A 112 -14.79 9.77 6.72
C THR A 112 -14.16 10.69 7.74
N VAL A 113 -13.06 10.28 8.37
CA VAL A 113 -12.45 10.98 9.49
C VAL A 113 -11.94 12.36 9.07
N ALA A 114 -11.13 12.44 8.00
CA ALA A 114 -10.55 13.72 7.59
C ALA A 114 -11.63 14.69 7.07
N SER A 115 -12.50 14.24 6.17
CA SER A 115 -13.55 15.10 5.62
C SER A 115 -14.56 15.56 6.68
N LEU A 116 -15.02 14.67 7.57
CA LEU A 116 -16.01 15.01 8.60
C LEU A 116 -15.40 15.95 9.65
N LEU A 117 -14.16 15.70 10.09
CA LEU A 117 -13.49 16.60 11.03
C LEU A 117 -13.28 17.99 10.42
N SER A 118 -12.87 18.06 9.15
CA SER A 118 -12.74 19.33 8.43
C SER A 118 -14.09 20.04 8.27
N LEU A 119 -15.18 19.32 7.94
CA LEU A 119 -16.52 19.90 7.85
C LEU A 119 -17.00 20.46 9.19
N VAL A 120 -16.86 19.69 10.28
CA VAL A 120 -17.26 20.12 11.63
C VAL A 120 -16.46 21.34 12.09
N LYS A 121 -15.18 21.42 11.70
CA LYS A 121 -14.31 22.56 12.00
C LYS A 121 -14.46 23.73 11.01
N GLY A 122 -15.32 23.63 9.99
CA GLY A 122 -15.49 24.65 8.96
C GLY A 122 -14.24 24.87 8.09
N GLN A 123 -13.37 23.87 7.98
CA GLN A 123 -12.14 23.94 7.20
C GLN A 123 -12.41 23.67 5.71
N SER A 124 -11.73 24.43 4.85
CA SER A 124 -11.90 24.37 3.39
C SER A 124 -11.28 23.13 2.74
N ASP A 125 -10.51 22.33 3.49
CA ASP A 125 -9.84 21.12 3.01
C ASP A 125 -10.73 19.87 3.04
N ALA A 126 -11.95 19.97 3.57
CA ALA A 126 -12.86 18.84 3.70
C ALA A 126 -13.21 18.19 2.34
N LEU A 127 -13.48 19.01 1.34
CA LEU A 127 -13.80 18.56 -0.01
C LEU A 127 -12.58 17.92 -0.71
N PRO A 128 -11.39 18.54 -0.73
CA PRO A 128 -10.17 17.88 -1.18
C PRO A 128 -9.91 16.53 -0.49
N ASN A 129 -10.03 16.46 0.84
CA ASN A 129 -9.84 15.22 1.61
C ASN A 129 -10.82 14.12 1.16
N PHE A 130 -12.10 14.47 1.01
CA PHE A 130 -13.12 13.53 0.52
C PHE A 130 -12.82 13.04 -0.89
N LEU A 131 -12.49 13.95 -1.81
CA LEU A 131 -12.21 13.61 -3.22
C LEU A 131 -10.98 12.71 -3.38
N VAL A 132 -9.90 12.95 -2.63
CA VAL A 132 -8.74 12.05 -2.62
C VAL A 132 -9.16 10.64 -2.21
N GLY A 133 -9.94 10.52 -1.14
CA GLY A 133 -10.42 9.22 -0.70
C GLY A 133 -11.29 8.51 -1.73
N VAL A 134 -12.22 9.23 -2.39
CA VAL A 134 -13.05 8.65 -3.46
C VAL A 134 -12.22 8.17 -4.65
N ILE A 135 -11.25 8.97 -5.10
CA ILE A 135 -10.39 8.63 -6.24
C ILE A 135 -9.60 7.35 -5.95
N TRP A 136 -9.05 7.21 -4.75
CA TRP A 136 -8.16 6.10 -4.37
C TRP A 136 -8.87 4.86 -3.83
N LEU A 137 -10.19 4.89 -3.67
CA LEU A 137 -10.96 3.74 -3.23
C LEU A 137 -10.81 2.55 -4.22
N PRO A 138 -10.39 1.36 -3.78
CA PRO A 138 -10.05 0.24 -4.68
C PRO A 138 -11.26 -0.48 -5.31
N GLY A 139 -12.50 -0.02 -5.06
CA GLY A 139 -13.74 -0.74 -5.42
C GLY A 139 -13.85 -1.17 -6.89
N PHE A 140 -13.57 -0.27 -7.84
CA PHE A 140 -13.72 -0.58 -9.28
C PHE A 140 -12.75 -1.64 -9.82
N GLU A 141 -11.67 -1.93 -9.10
CA GLU A 141 -10.63 -2.85 -9.55
C GLU A 141 -11.02 -4.31 -9.40
N PHE A 142 -12.01 -4.61 -8.54
CA PHE A 142 -12.54 -5.96 -8.35
C PHE A 142 -13.52 -6.37 -9.45
N ILE A 143 -13.88 -5.46 -10.36
CA ILE A 143 -14.75 -5.75 -11.50
C ILE A 143 -13.93 -6.47 -12.59
N PRO A 144 -14.30 -7.70 -13.00
CA PRO A 144 -13.53 -8.47 -13.97
C PRO A 144 -13.32 -7.76 -15.33
N ALA A 145 -14.32 -7.00 -15.78
CA ALA A 145 -14.25 -6.22 -17.02
C ALA A 145 -13.20 -5.09 -16.97
N VAL A 146 -12.96 -4.53 -15.78
CA VAL A 146 -12.02 -3.42 -15.54
C VAL A 146 -10.60 -3.94 -15.32
N THR A 147 -10.45 -5.21 -14.92
CA THR A 147 -9.14 -5.84 -14.63
C THR A 147 -8.15 -5.66 -15.79
N ARG A 148 -8.60 -5.82 -17.05
CA ARG A 148 -7.73 -5.67 -18.24
C ARG A 148 -7.23 -4.24 -18.45
N LYS A 149 -7.88 -3.25 -17.83
CA LYS A 149 -7.58 -1.82 -17.95
C LYS A 149 -7.00 -1.23 -16.68
N GLN A 150 -6.50 -2.05 -15.75
CA GLN A 150 -5.99 -1.58 -14.46
C GLN A 150 -4.89 -0.53 -14.58
N ARG A 151 -3.96 -0.70 -15.53
CA ARG A 151 -2.93 0.30 -15.83
C ARG A 151 -3.54 1.69 -16.11
N TYR A 152 -4.59 1.76 -16.92
CA TYR A 152 -5.26 3.00 -17.26
C TYR A 152 -6.03 3.58 -16.08
N LEU A 153 -6.62 2.72 -15.24
CA LEU A 153 -7.31 3.16 -14.03
C LEU A 153 -6.34 3.77 -13.02
N SER A 154 -5.16 3.17 -12.82
CA SER A 154 -4.10 3.76 -12.00
C SER A 154 -3.63 5.11 -12.56
N LEU A 155 -3.43 5.22 -13.88
CA LEU A 155 -3.06 6.50 -14.52
C LEU A 155 -4.16 7.55 -14.36
N ALA A 156 -5.42 7.19 -14.57
CA ALA A 156 -6.56 8.07 -14.39
C ALA A 156 -6.63 8.60 -12.95
N ARG A 157 -6.40 7.74 -11.95
CA ARG A 157 -6.33 8.18 -10.54
C ARG A 157 -5.22 9.18 -10.29
N ILE A 158 -4.02 8.93 -10.83
CA ILE A 158 -2.89 9.85 -10.69
C ILE A 158 -3.25 11.21 -11.31
N ILE A 159 -3.78 11.21 -12.54
CA ILE A 159 -4.17 12.43 -13.25
C ILE A 159 -5.27 13.18 -12.50
N LEU A 160 -6.30 12.48 -12.01
CA LEU A 160 -7.39 13.07 -11.23
C LEU A 160 -6.93 13.57 -9.86
N SER A 161 -5.88 12.98 -9.28
CA SER A 161 -5.34 13.42 -7.99
C SER A 161 -4.64 14.76 -8.09
N ILE A 162 -4.03 15.11 -9.23
CA ILE A 162 -3.30 16.37 -9.42
C ILE A 162 -4.16 17.61 -9.11
N PRO A 163 -5.35 17.82 -9.74
CA PRO A 163 -6.19 18.98 -9.45
C PRO A 163 -6.73 18.96 -8.02
N VAL A 164 -7.06 17.78 -7.47
CA VAL A 164 -7.55 17.68 -6.08
C VAL A 164 -6.46 18.08 -5.09
N VAL A 165 -5.24 17.64 -5.33
CA VAL A 165 -4.07 18.04 -4.54
C VAL A 165 -3.84 19.54 -4.62
N TYR A 166 -3.95 20.12 -5.82
CA TYR A 166 -3.85 21.57 -5.98
C TYR A 166 -4.90 22.33 -5.17
N LEU A 167 -6.17 21.87 -5.18
CA LEU A 167 -7.24 22.44 -4.34
C LEU A 167 -6.93 22.27 -2.84
N GLY A 168 -6.39 21.12 -2.44
CA GLY A 168 -5.96 20.86 -1.07
C GLY A 168 -4.86 21.82 -0.61
N ILE A 169 -3.88 22.12 -1.47
CA ILE A 169 -2.81 23.10 -1.17
C ILE A 169 -3.39 24.51 -1.04
N GLN A 170 -4.27 24.91 -1.96
CA GLN A 170 -4.92 26.22 -1.92
C GLN A 170 -5.76 26.45 -0.66
N SER A 171 -6.23 25.39 0.00
CA SER A 171 -6.93 25.47 1.30
C SER A 171 -6.04 26.01 2.43
N GLY A 172 -4.71 25.99 2.27
CA GLY A 172 -3.74 26.44 3.28
C GLY A 172 -3.48 25.45 4.42
N HIS A 173 -4.19 24.31 4.46
CA HIS A 173 -4.06 23.29 5.50
C HIS A 173 -3.11 22.15 5.14
N TRP A 174 -2.93 21.86 3.85
CA TRP A 174 -1.96 20.87 3.39
C TRP A 174 -0.58 21.51 3.28
N ARG A 175 0.39 20.97 4.03
CA ARG A 175 1.80 21.38 3.98
C ARG A 175 2.64 20.25 3.42
N TRP A 176 3.59 20.60 2.57
CA TRP A 176 4.60 19.72 2.01
C TRP A 176 5.91 19.88 2.76
#